data_AF-A0A812YMR0-F1
#
_entry.id   AF-A0A812YMR0-F1
#
_cell.length_a   1.000
_cell.length_b   1.000
_cell.length_c   1.000
_cell.angle_alpha   90.00
_cell.angle_beta   90.00
_cell.angle_gamma   90.00
#
_symmetry.space_group_name_H-M   'P 1'
#
loop_
_entity.id
_entity.type
_entity.pdbx_description
1 polymer ?
#
loop_
_entity_poly.entity_id
_entity_poly.type
_entity_poly.pdbx_seq_one_letter_code
_entity_poly.pdbx_strand_id
1 'polypeptide(L)'
;MDDFSEEIFQELGLDDDWDVQQLLVGTIHVVSIIVICRLCCCSKSVPTVPSADQQQIEAASTSMQKQKRLLTSYLLWLNPFFPAHHLYLDRLAHAMVAFWTLNFVGVGWVLDGFLMRFYVRGFNSQRCAPDAPYDDSRKKLLCRLPLCFVGLLLLGLGAVVYIPTVLHHLQVVDIDRIAAQTQVNPYELLEISKSASLQEAKAAYRSKSLQWHPDRNPGCGKECDDKMSEITKAYDLIKKRRAPAPPDRTWEGWFQDLAQDWKHIFEVLGQDKAKKEE
;
A
#
# COMPACT_ATOMS: atom_id res chain seq x y z
N MET A 1 29.92 -19.29 6.60
CA MET A 1 28.81 -18.95 5.69
C MET A 1 28.65 -17.43 5.59
N ASP A 2 29.32 -16.70 6.48
CA ASP A 2 29.28 -15.25 6.62
C ASP A 2 30.10 -14.53 5.54
N ASP A 3 31.27 -15.10 5.18
CA ASP A 3 32.24 -14.52 4.23
C ASP A 3 31.66 -14.29 2.80
N PHE A 4 30.91 -15.26 2.29
CA PHE A 4 30.29 -15.18 0.96
C PHE A 4 29.09 -14.21 0.92
N SER A 5 28.44 -14.00 2.07
CA SER A 5 27.35 -13.06 2.15
C SER A 5 27.86 -11.61 2.17
N GLU A 6 28.95 -11.35 2.91
CA GLU A 6 29.59 -10.02 2.97
C GLU A 6 30.09 -9.55 1.60
N GLU A 7 30.72 -10.43 0.80
CA GLU A 7 31.17 -10.08 -0.56
C GLU A 7 30.00 -9.68 -1.48
N ILE A 8 28.87 -10.39 -1.41
CA ILE A 8 27.69 -10.08 -2.22
C ILE A 8 27.05 -8.74 -1.79
N PHE A 9 26.99 -8.45 -0.48
CA PHE A 9 26.45 -7.20 0.01
C PHE A 9 27.31 -5.99 -0.41
N GLN A 10 28.64 -6.16 -0.42
CA GLN A 10 29.58 -5.15 -0.90
C GLN A 10 29.51 -4.91 -2.41
N GLU A 11 29.40 -5.96 -3.24
CA GLU A 11 29.28 -5.78 -4.70
C GLU A 11 27.96 -5.10 -5.12
N LEU A 12 26.91 -5.25 -4.32
CA LEU A 12 25.61 -4.62 -4.56
C LEU A 12 25.48 -3.22 -3.93
N GLY A 13 26.48 -2.74 -3.19
CA GLY A 13 26.47 -1.43 -2.52
C GLY A 13 25.36 -1.30 -1.48
N LEU A 14 25.08 -2.39 -0.75
CA LEU A 14 24.08 -2.43 0.32
C LEU A 14 24.82 -2.33 1.66
N ASP A 15 25.00 -1.10 2.14
CA ASP A 15 25.92 -0.78 3.24
C ASP A 15 25.24 -0.94 4.61
N ASP A 16 23.92 -0.76 4.68
CA ASP A 16 23.14 -0.72 5.92
C ASP A 16 22.10 -1.86 5.99
N ASP A 17 21.84 -2.39 7.20
CA ASP A 17 20.80 -3.42 7.49
C ASP A 17 19.41 -3.01 6.96
N TRP A 18 19.18 -1.71 6.83
CA TRP A 18 17.99 -1.14 6.22
C TRP A 18 17.88 -1.45 4.73
N ASP A 19 18.95 -1.37 3.94
CA ASP A 19 18.93 -1.61 2.50
C ASP A 19 18.57 -3.07 2.17
N VAL A 20 19.06 -4.00 3.00
CA VAL A 20 18.74 -5.43 2.88
C VAL A 20 17.28 -5.71 3.23
N GLN A 21 16.74 -5.06 4.26
CA GLN A 21 15.31 -5.15 4.60
C GLN A 21 14.41 -4.59 3.50
N GLN A 22 14.80 -3.46 2.88
CA GLN A 22 14.08 -2.88 1.76
C GLN A 22 14.05 -3.81 0.55
N LEU A 23 15.19 -4.43 0.23
CA LEU A 23 15.30 -5.39 -0.87
C LEU A 23 14.47 -6.66 -0.59
N LEU A 24 14.51 -7.20 0.63
CA LEU A 24 13.73 -8.37 1.03
C LEU A 24 12.22 -8.10 0.97
N VAL A 25 11.77 -6.96 1.47
CA VAL A 25 10.34 -6.64 1.41
C VAL A 25 9.91 -6.28 -0.01
N GLY A 26 10.74 -5.57 -0.77
CA GLY A 26 10.51 -5.30 -2.20
C GLY A 26 10.39 -6.58 -3.03
N THR A 27 11.27 -7.55 -2.80
CA THR A 27 11.20 -8.88 -3.45
C THR A 27 9.96 -9.65 -3.03
N ILE A 28 9.56 -9.63 -1.75
CA ILE A 28 8.30 -10.23 -1.28
C ILE A 28 7.09 -9.59 -1.98
N HIS A 29 7.07 -8.27 -2.16
CA HIS A 29 5.98 -7.57 -2.86
C HIS A 29 5.94 -7.93 -4.35
N VAL A 30 7.09 -7.93 -5.03
CA VAL A 30 7.20 -8.31 -6.46
C VAL A 30 6.78 -9.76 -6.65
N VAL A 31 7.24 -10.68 -5.81
CA VAL A 31 6.83 -12.10 -5.84
C VAL A 31 5.34 -12.24 -5.56
N SER A 32 4.80 -11.50 -4.58
CA SER A 32 3.36 -11.50 -4.29
C SER A 32 2.55 -11.03 -5.50
N ILE A 33 2.96 -9.95 -6.16
CA ILE A 33 2.32 -9.44 -7.39
C ILE A 33 2.41 -10.47 -8.52
N ILE A 34 3.58 -11.09 -8.74
CA ILE A 34 3.77 -12.13 -9.77
C ILE A 34 2.88 -13.35 -9.49
N VAL A 35 2.81 -13.80 -8.23
CA VAL A 35 1.95 -14.92 -7.80
C VAL A 35 0.49 -14.57 -8.00
N ILE A 36 0.04 -13.38 -7.61
CA ILE A 36 -1.33 -12.89 -7.84
C ILE A 36 -1.64 -12.84 -9.33
N CYS A 37 -0.73 -12.30 -10.16
CA CYS A 37 -0.89 -12.24 -11.61
C CYS A 37 -0.98 -13.64 -12.23
N ARG A 38 -0.14 -14.58 -11.80
CA ARG A 38 -0.18 -15.98 -12.30
C ARG A 38 -1.41 -16.76 -11.82
N LEU A 39 -1.93 -16.46 -10.64
CA LEU A 39 -3.15 -17.09 -10.11
C LEU A 39 -4.44 -16.44 -10.64
N CYS A 40 -4.42 -15.16 -10.97
CA CYS A 40 -5.52 -14.45 -11.63
C CYS A 40 -5.63 -14.81 -13.12
N CYS A 41 -4.49 -14.99 -13.78
CA CYS A 41 -4.43 -15.45 -15.17
C CYS A 41 -4.31 -16.98 -15.24
N CYS A 42 -5.34 -17.74 -14.81
CA CYS A 42 -5.30 -19.19 -15.06
C CYS A 42 -5.25 -19.48 -16.57
N SER A 43 -4.29 -20.34 -16.90
CA SER A 43 -4.30 -21.38 -17.92
C SER A 43 -5.38 -21.22 -18.99
N LYS A 44 -4.94 -20.80 -20.18
CA LYS A 44 -5.70 -21.01 -21.42
C LYS A 44 -5.90 -22.52 -21.54
N SER A 45 -7.10 -23.02 -21.22
CA SER A 45 -7.50 -24.35 -21.67
C SER A 45 -7.40 -24.35 -23.19
N VAL A 46 -6.54 -25.20 -23.75
CA VAL A 46 -6.44 -25.41 -25.19
C VAL A 46 -7.84 -25.76 -25.70
N PRO A 47 -8.42 -24.99 -26.64
CA PRO A 47 -9.74 -25.29 -27.16
C PRO A 47 -9.64 -26.57 -27.99
N THR A 48 -10.24 -27.65 -27.49
CA THR A 48 -10.53 -28.83 -28.31
C THR A 48 -11.63 -28.44 -29.28
N VAL A 49 -11.37 -28.56 -30.59
CA VAL A 49 -12.36 -28.27 -31.64
C VAL A 49 -13.52 -29.28 -31.50
N PRO A 50 -14.76 -28.82 -31.21
CA PRO A 50 -15.91 -29.70 -31.08
C PRO A 50 -16.36 -30.24 -32.45
N SER A 51 -16.96 -31.43 -32.47
CA SER A 51 -17.56 -32.02 -33.69
C SER A 51 -18.78 -31.21 -34.19
N ALA A 52 -19.20 -31.39 -35.44
CA ALA A 52 -20.32 -30.65 -36.04
C ALA A 52 -21.65 -30.81 -35.26
N ASP A 53 -21.90 -31.98 -34.69
CA ASP A 53 -23.06 -32.23 -33.83
C ASP A 53 -22.93 -31.51 -32.48
N GLN A 54 -21.71 -31.46 -31.92
CA GLN A 54 -21.41 -30.64 -30.75
C GLN A 54 -21.59 -29.16 -31.06
N GLN A 55 -21.21 -28.67 -32.24
CA GLN A 55 -21.40 -27.27 -32.63
C GLN A 55 -22.87 -26.88 -32.74
N GLN A 56 -23.75 -27.78 -33.17
CA GLN A 56 -25.20 -27.51 -33.20
C GLN A 56 -25.82 -27.54 -31.80
N ILE A 57 -25.42 -28.48 -30.95
CA ILE A 57 -25.84 -28.51 -29.54
C ILE A 57 -25.27 -27.31 -28.77
N GLU A 58 -24.05 -26.88 -29.10
CA GLU A 58 -23.37 -25.71 -28.55
C GLU A 58 -24.00 -24.41 -29.06
N ALA A 59 -24.46 -24.34 -30.32
CA ALA A 59 -25.22 -23.23 -30.88
C ALA A 59 -26.64 -23.10 -30.29
N ALA A 60 -27.30 -24.23 -29.98
CA ALA A 60 -28.60 -24.23 -29.29
C ALA A 60 -28.45 -23.87 -27.80
N SER A 61 -27.42 -24.39 -27.13
CA SER A 61 -27.13 -24.15 -25.71
C SER A 61 -26.45 -22.81 -25.42
N THR A 62 -25.79 -22.17 -26.39
CA THR A 62 -25.22 -20.81 -26.24
C THR A 62 -26.28 -19.74 -26.01
N SER A 63 -27.55 -20.03 -26.29
CA SER A 63 -28.68 -19.15 -25.93
C SER A 63 -29.11 -19.26 -24.45
N MET A 64 -28.70 -20.31 -23.73
CA MET A 64 -29.15 -20.60 -22.37
C MET A 64 -28.04 -20.38 -21.33
N GLN A 65 -28.37 -19.79 -20.19
CA GLN A 65 -27.39 -19.54 -19.13
C GLN A 65 -27.09 -20.79 -18.30
N LYS A 66 -25.87 -20.87 -17.74
CA LYS A 66 -25.47 -21.93 -16.79
C LYS A 66 -26.26 -21.84 -15.49
N GLN A 67 -26.53 -23.00 -14.89
CA GLN A 67 -27.24 -23.07 -13.61
C GLN A 67 -26.40 -22.44 -12.49
N LYS A 68 -27.07 -21.65 -11.65
CA LYS A 68 -26.47 -20.97 -10.51
C LYS A 68 -26.46 -21.88 -9.30
N ARG A 69 -25.38 -21.80 -8.52
CA ARG A 69 -25.24 -22.59 -7.29
C ARG A 69 -25.74 -21.80 -6.09
N LEU A 70 -26.50 -22.49 -5.23
CA LEU A 70 -26.97 -21.93 -3.96
C LEU A 70 -25.81 -21.48 -3.07
N LEU A 71 -24.79 -22.34 -2.93
CA LEU A 71 -23.60 -22.03 -2.13
C LEU A 71 -22.85 -20.79 -2.63
N THR A 72 -22.67 -20.66 -3.95
CA THR A 72 -22.00 -19.48 -4.53
C THR A 72 -22.78 -18.20 -4.23
N SER A 73 -24.11 -18.28 -4.26
CA SER A 73 -24.97 -17.13 -3.93
C SER A 73 -24.85 -16.73 -2.45
N TYR A 74 -24.75 -17.71 -1.54
CA TYR A 74 -24.48 -17.43 -0.12
C TYR A 74 -23.07 -16.88 0.15
N LEU A 75 -22.05 -17.37 -0.55
CA LEU A 75 -20.68 -16.84 -0.44
C LEU A 75 -20.61 -15.37 -0.86
N LEU A 76 -21.33 -15.01 -1.92
CA LEU A 76 -21.43 -13.63 -2.40
C LEU A 76 -22.26 -12.75 -1.46
N TRP A 77 -23.29 -13.31 -0.83
CA TRP A 77 -24.14 -12.64 0.14
C TRP A 77 -23.41 -12.29 1.46
N LEU A 78 -22.35 -13.03 1.81
CA LEU A 78 -21.56 -12.75 3.02
C LEU A 78 -20.92 -11.35 3.02
N ASN A 79 -20.77 -10.72 1.85
CA ASN A 79 -20.33 -9.33 1.75
C ASN A 79 -21.54 -8.38 1.87
N PRO A 80 -21.69 -7.64 2.99
CA PRO A 80 -22.83 -6.75 3.19
C PRO A 80 -22.73 -5.44 2.40
N PHE A 81 -21.52 -5.05 1.99
CA PHE A 81 -21.26 -3.75 1.36
C PHE A 81 -21.54 -3.75 -0.14
N PHE A 82 -21.48 -4.93 -0.77
CA PHE A 82 -21.68 -5.06 -2.20
C PHE A 82 -22.74 -6.15 -2.47
N PRO A 83 -23.86 -5.83 -3.13
CA PRO A 83 -24.97 -6.77 -3.38
C PRO A 83 -24.62 -7.76 -4.51
N ALA A 84 -23.52 -8.48 -4.33
CA ALA A 84 -22.90 -9.35 -5.31
C ALA A 84 -23.80 -10.54 -5.69
N HIS A 85 -24.58 -11.06 -4.72
CA HIS A 85 -25.53 -12.15 -4.95
C HIS A 85 -26.69 -11.74 -5.86
N HIS A 86 -27.16 -10.49 -5.79
CA HIS A 86 -28.19 -9.98 -6.70
C HIS A 86 -27.66 -9.81 -8.12
N LEU A 87 -26.42 -9.33 -8.28
CA LEU A 87 -25.76 -9.27 -9.59
C LEU A 87 -25.51 -10.68 -10.16
N TYR A 88 -25.11 -11.63 -9.33
CA TYR A 88 -24.87 -13.02 -9.75
C TYR A 88 -26.12 -13.74 -10.27
N LEU A 89 -27.27 -13.41 -9.67
CA LEU A 89 -28.59 -13.93 -10.03
C LEU A 89 -29.31 -13.04 -11.06
N ASP A 90 -28.60 -12.10 -11.70
CA ASP A 90 -29.10 -11.17 -12.73
C ASP A 90 -30.35 -10.37 -12.32
N ARG A 91 -30.38 -9.94 -11.06
CA ARG A 91 -31.42 -9.08 -10.49
C ARG A 91 -30.90 -7.65 -10.34
N LEU A 92 -30.53 -7.04 -11.47
CA LEU A 92 -29.85 -5.73 -11.50
C LEU A 92 -30.62 -4.64 -10.75
N ALA A 93 -31.95 -4.54 -10.92
CA ALA A 93 -32.77 -3.56 -10.21
C ALA A 93 -32.69 -3.74 -8.67
N HIS A 94 -32.70 -4.99 -8.19
CA HIS A 94 -32.57 -5.27 -6.75
C HIS A 94 -31.15 -5.00 -6.27
N ALA A 95 -30.13 -5.29 -7.09
CA ALA A 95 -28.75 -4.93 -6.79
C ALA A 95 -28.58 -3.41 -6.67
N MET A 96 -29.17 -2.63 -7.58
CA MET A 96 -29.13 -1.17 -7.53
C MET A 96 -29.82 -0.64 -6.28
N VAL A 97 -31.04 -1.09 -5.99
CA VAL A 97 -31.77 -0.67 -4.78
C VAL A 97 -30.98 -1.06 -3.52
N ALA A 98 -30.48 -2.28 -3.44
CA ALA A 98 -29.70 -2.75 -2.30
C ALA A 98 -28.40 -1.95 -2.11
N PHE A 99 -27.72 -1.57 -3.20
CA PHE A 99 -26.50 -0.77 -3.12
C PHE A 99 -26.79 0.63 -2.55
N TRP A 100 -27.78 1.33 -3.11
CA TRP A 100 -28.11 2.70 -2.72
C TRP A 100 -28.80 2.82 -1.35
N THR A 101 -29.47 1.76 -0.89
CA THR A 101 -30.21 1.75 0.39
C THR A 101 -29.47 1.02 1.51
N LEU A 102 -28.22 0.58 1.26
CA LEU A 102 -27.48 -0.32 2.16
C LEU A 102 -28.32 -1.53 2.57
N ASN A 103 -28.99 -2.11 1.57
CA ASN A 103 -29.91 -3.22 1.66
C ASN A 103 -30.99 -2.99 2.75
N PHE A 104 -31.63 -1.81 2.69
CA PHE A 104 -32.62 -1.34 3.66
C PHE A 104 -32.11 -1.37 5.11
N VAL A 105 -30.94 -0.76 5.35
CA VAL A 105 -30.29 -0.73 6.68
C VAL A 105 -30.12 -2.15 7.24
N GLY A 106 -29.70 -3.08 6.38
CA GLY A 106 -29.45 -4.48 6.75
C GLY A 106 -30.68 -5.39 6.82
N VAL A 107 -31.92 -4.87 6.84
CA VAL A 107 -33.13 -5.72 6.85
C VAL A 107 -33.24 -6.54 5.57
N GLY A 108 -32.98 -5.91 4.42
CA GLY A 108 -32.96 -6.58 3.12
C GLY A 108 -31.88 -7.65 3.05
N TRP A 109 -30.73 -7.44 3.70
CA TRP A 109 -29.65 -8.43 3.76
C TRP A 109 -30.07 -9.69 4.53
N VAL A 110 -30.76 -9.54 5.67
CA VAL A 110 -31.30 -10.69 6.42
C VAL A 110 -32.35 -11.45 5.61
N LEU A 111 -33.30 -10.72 5.00
CA LEU A 111 -34.34 -11.31 4.17
C LEU A 111 -33.76 -12.07 2.97
N ASP A 112 -32.73 -11.52 2.33
CA ASP A 112 -32.04 -12.18 1.22
C ASP A 112 -31.47 -13.55 1.62
N GLY A 113 -31.00 -13.71 2.85
CA GLY A 113 -30.49 -15.00 3.35
C GLY A 113 -31.56 -16.09 3.34
N PHE A 114 -32.78 -15.75 3.77
CA PHE A 114 -33.92 -16.68 3.75
C PHE A 114 -34.46 -16.91 2.33
N LEU A 115 -34.55 -15.84 1.54
CA LEU A 115 -35.14 -15.88 0.21
C LEU A 115 -34.19 -16.43 -0.87
N MET A 116 -32.90 -16.58 -0.56
CA MET A 116 -31.86 -17.05 -1.49
C MET A 116 -32.25 -18.34 -2.24
N ARG A 117 -32.82 -19.31 -1.53
CA ARG A 117 -33.24 -20.60 -2.12
C ARG A 117 -34.28 -20.41 -3.21
N PHE A 118 -35.21 -19.47 -3.01
CA PHE A 118 -36.25 -19.14 -3.99
C PHE A 118 -35.65 -18.36 -5.16
N TYR A 119 -34.73 -17.43 -4.92
CA TYR A 119 -34.06 -16.68 -5.97
C TYR A 119 -33.27 -17.58 -6.92
N VAL A 120 -32.50 -18.51 -6.38
CA VAL A 120 -31.70 -19.46 -7.18
C VAL A 120 -32.61 -20.41 -7.96
N ARG A 121 -33.65 -20.95 -7.33
CA ARG A 121 -34.62 -21.82 -8.01
C ARG A 121 -35.34 -21.07 -9.13
N GLY A 122 -35.81 -19.86 -8.87
CA GLY A 122 -36.49 -19.01 -9.85
C GLY A 122 -35.59 -18.65 -11.03
N PHE A 123 -34.33 -18.31 -10.77
CA PHE A 123 -33.37 -18.06 -11.84
C PHE A 123 -33.15 -19.30 -12.72
N ASN A 124 -32.83 -20.44 -12.08
CA ASN A 124 -32.52 -21.68 -12.80
C ASN A 124 -33.73 -22.21 -13.57
N SER A 125 -34.96 -22.06 -13.05
CA SER A 125 -36.16 -22.52 -13.75
C SER A 125 -36.57 -21.61 -14.92
N GLN A 126 -36.23 -20.33 -14.88
CA GLN A 126 -36.62 -19.36 -15.91
C GLN A 126 -35.58 -19.17 -17.00
N ARG A 127 -34.29 -19.39 -16.70
CA ARG A 127 -33.18 -18.96 -17.58
C ARG A 127 -32.16 -20.04 -17.91
N CYS A 128 -32.32 -21.25 -17.39
CA CYS A 128 -31.42 -22.37 -17.62
C CYS A 128 -32.18 -23.59 -18.14
N ALA A 129 -31.56 -24.36 -19.01
CA ALA A 129 -32.06 -25.68 -19.37
C ALA A 129 -31.98 -26.64 -18.16
N PRO A 130 -32.85 -27.66 -18.06
CA PRO A 130 -32.86 -28.61 -16.94
C PRO A 130 -31.54 -29.38 -16.78
N ASP A 131 -30.85 -29.65 -17.88
CA ASP A 131 -29.60 -30.39 -18.00
C ASP A 131 -28.36 -29.46 -18.13
N ALA A 132 -28.55 -28.14 -18.07
CA ALA A 132 -27.45 -27.19 -18.18
C ALA A 132 -26.42 -27.37 -17.05
N PRO A 133 -25.11 -27.33 -17.35
CA PRO A 133 -24.08 -27.47 -16.34
C PRO A 133 -24.11 -26.31 -15.35
N TYR A 134 -23.78 -26.60 -14.09
CA TYR A 134 -23.62 -25.57 -13.08
C TYR A 134 -22.40 -24.69 -13.33
N ASP A 135 -22.51 -23.42 -12.95
CA ASP A 135 -21.41 -22.47 -12.98
C ASP A 135 -20.24 -22.88 -12.04
N ASP A 136 -19.01 -22.55 -12.46
CA ASP A 136 -17.75 -22.85 -11.75
C ASP A 136 -17.12 -21.61 -11.11
N SER A 137 -17.85 -20.48 -11.04
CA SER A 137 -17.42 -19.25 -10.37
C SER A 137 -16.96 -19.47 -8.92
N ARG A 138 -17.47 -20.51 -8.22
CA ARG A 138 -17.07 -20.85 -6.85
C ARG A 138 -15.56 -21.05 -6.68
N LYS A 139 -14.89 -21.71 -7.63
CA LYS A 139 -13.45 -22.01 -7.53
C LYS A 139 -12.65 -20.72 -7.70
N LYS A 140 -13.09 -19.88 -8.63
CA LYS A 140 -12.51 -18.55 -8.85
C LYS A 140 -12.69 -17.68 -7.60
N LEU A 141 -13.90 -17.66 -7.02
CA LEU A 141 -14.21 -16.84 -5.85
C LEU A 141 -13.45 -17.31 -4.61
N LEU A 142 -13.48 -18.60 -4.28
CA LEU A 142 -12.85 -19.14 -3.07
C LEU A 142 -11.33 -19.14 -3.13
N CYS A 143 -10.73 -19.39 -4.30
CA CYS A 143 -9.27 -19.46 -4.41
C CYS A 143 -8.65 -18.11 -4.76
N ARG A 144 -9.31 -17.26 -5.57
CA ARG A 144 -8.69 -16.01 -6.04
C ARG A 144 -9.07 -14.80 -5.22
N LEU A 145 -10.31 -14.70 -4.73
CA LEU A 145 -10.75 -13.49 -4.02
C LEU A 145 -9.95 -13.25 -2.73
N PRO A 146 -9.71 -14.26 -1.86
CA PRO A 146 -8.89 -14.05 -0.67
C PRO A 146 -7.45 -13.66 -1.02
N LEU A 147 -6.87 -14.26 -2.07
CA LEU A 147 -5.51 -13.95 -2.50
C LEU A 147 -5.40 -12.54 -3.11
N CYS A 148 -6.40 -12.11 -3.88
CA CYS A 148 -6.46 -10.74 -4.40
C CYS A 148 -6.63 -9.74 -3.25
N PHE A 149 -7.48 -10.05 -2.28
CA PHE A 149 -7.70 -9.19 -1.12
C PHE A 149 -6.45 -9.08 -0.24
N VAL A 150 -5.81 -10.20 0.09
CA VAL A 150 -4.52 -10.22 0.80
C VAL A 150 -3.46 -9.48 -0.01
N GLY A 151 -3.40 -9.68 -1.31
CA GLY A 151 -2.49 -8.97 -2.21
C GLY A 151 -2.68 -7.46 -2.20
N LEU A 152 -3.93 -6.98 -2.30
CA LEU A 152 -4.27 -5.56 -2.23
C LEU A 152 -3.99 -4.97 -0.84
N LEU A 153 -4.24 -5.74 0.23
CA LEU A 153 -3.89 -5.33 1.58
C LEU A 153 -2.37 -5.20 1.76
N LEU A 154 -1.60 -6.18 1.30
CA LEU A 154 -0.13 -6.12 1.35
C LEU A 154 0.39 -4.94 0.53
N LEU A 155 -0.13 -4.73 -0.68
CA LEU A 155 0.23 -3.58 -1.52
C LEU A 155 -0.12 -2.24 -0.86
N GLY A 156 -1.30 -2.14 -0.24
CA GLY A 156 -1.72 -0.95 0.49
C GLY A 156 -0.87 -0.69 1.73
N LEU A 157 -0.58 -1.72 2.52
CA LEU A 157 0.30 -1.63 3.69
C LEU A 157 1.73 -1.26 3.29
N GLY A 158 2.26 -1.89 2.24
CA GLY A 158 3.54 -1.53 1.65
C GLY A 158 3.56 -0.07 1.22
N ALA A 159 2.52 0.41 0.53
CA ALA A 159 2.42 1.82 0.17
C ALA A 159 2.46 2.74 1.42
N VAL A 160 1.71 2.43 2.48
CA VAL A 160 1.74 3.22 3.72
C VAL A 160 3.14 3.27 4.33
N VAL A 161 3.87 2.16 4.33
CA VAL A 161 5.23 2.09 4.88
C VAL A 161 6.24 2.81 4.00
N TYR A 162 6.12 2.71 2.67
CA TYR A 162 7.16 3.17 1.74
C TYR A 162 6.95 4.56 1.18
N ILE A 163 5.72 5.07 1.13
CA ILE A 163 5.43 6.40 0.59
C ILE A 163 6.30 7.48 1.27
N PRO A 164 6.45 7.53 2.61
CA PRO A 164 7.30 8.53 3.24
C PRO A 164 8.74 8.52 2.73
N THR A 165 9.34 7.33 2.69
CA THR A 165 10.71 7.12 2.20
C THR A 165 10.85 7.49 0.73
N VAL A 166 9.89 7.09 -0.11
CA VAL A 166 9.90 7.39 -1.55
C VAL A 166 9.77 8.90 -1.80
N LEU A 167 8.86 9.57 -1.09
CA LEU A 167 8.71 11.03 -1.18
C LEU A 167 9.98 11.77 -0.77
N HIS A 168 10.70 11.25 0.24
CA HIS A 168 12.00 11.76 0.65
C HIS A 168 13.06 11.61 -0.46
N HIS A 169 13.19 10.42 -1.06
CA HIS A 169 14.15 10.18 -2.14
C HIS A 169 13.84 10.97 -3.41
N LEU A 170 12.57 11.14 -3.74
CA LEU A 170 12.14 11.96 -4.88
C LEU A 170 12.24 13.48 -4.62
N GLN A 171 12.71 13.89 -3.43
CA GLN A 171 12.82 15.28 -2.99
C GLN A 171 11.52 16.10 -3.13
N VAL A 172 10.36 15.43 -3.16
CA VAL A 172 9.05 16.09 -3.24
C VAL A 172 8.73 16.77 -1.90
N VAL A 173 9.18 16.16 -0.80
CA VAL A 173 9.05 16.71 0.55
C VAL A 173 10.40 16.61 1.26
N ASP A 174 10.92 17.75 1.69
CA ASP A 174 12.21 17.79 2.41
C ASP A 174 12.01 17.52 3.90
N ILE A 175 11.84 16.23 4.24
CA ILE A 175 11.55 15.76 5.60
C ILE A 175 12.61 16.23 6.60
N ASP A 176 13.88 16.31 6.20
CA ASP A 176 14.97 16.72 7.10
C ASP A 176 14.84 18.16 7.58
N ARG A 177 14.45 19.08 6.69
CA ARG A 177 14.20 20.48 7.03
C ARG A 177 13.11 20.60 8.09
N ILE A 178 12.03 19.84 7.93
CA ILE A 178 10.87 19.89 8.83
C ILE A 178 11.20 19.23 10.16
N ALA A 179 11.86 18.08 10.12
CA ALA A 179 12.27 17.34 11.31
C ALA A 179 13.28 18.14 12.15
N ALA A 180 14.21 18.88 11.52
CA ALA A 180 15.13 19.78 12.22
C ALA A 180 14.49 21.11 12.63
N GLN A 181 13.30 21.46 12.13
CA GLN A 181 12.67 22.77 12.33
C GLN A 181 13.57 23.94 11.90
N THR A 182 14.22 23.80 10.74
CA THR A 182 15.12 24.79 10.13
C THR A 182 14.52 25.39 8.86
N GLN A 183 14.98 26.57 8.45
CA GLN A 183 14.55 27.20 7.20
C GLN A 183 15.08 26.49 5.94
N VAL A 184 16.26 25.88 6.06
CA VAL A 184 17.00 25.20 4.98
C VAL A 184 17.28 23.76 5.39
N ASN A 185 17.53 22.88 4.42
CA ASN A 185 17.92 21.50 4.68
C ASN A 185 19.16 21.44 5.63
N PRO A 186 19.15 20.60 6.68
CA PRO A 186 20.25 20.48 7.65
C PRO A 186 21.62 20.19 7.04
N TYR A 187 21.66 19.37 5.98
CA TYR A 187 22.91 19.02 5.30
C TYR A 187 23.46 20.20 4.49
N GLU A 188 22.58 20.94 3.84
CA GLU A 188 22.93 22.17 3.11
C GLU A 188 23.37 23.29 4.07
N LEU A 189 22.70 23.42 5.23
CA LEU A 189 23.04 24.42 6.24
C LEU A 189 24.46 24.21 6.81
N LEU A 190 24.85 22.94 6.99
CA LEU A 190 26.19 22.56 7.44
C LEU A 190 27.20 22.42 6.28
N GLU A 191 26.77 22.61 5.03
CA GLU A 191 27.61 22.49 3.82
C GLU A 191 28.28 21.11 3.69
N ILE A 192 27.54 20.06 3.98
CA ILE A 192 28.01 18.67 3.90
C ILE A 192 27.11 17.83 2.99
N SER A 193 27.66 16.74 2.47
CA SER A 193 26.85 15.75 1.73
C SER A 193 25.83 15.07 2.64
N LYS A 194 24.69 14.63 2.09
CA LYS A 194 23.75 13.75 2.81
C LYS A 194 24.41 12.43 3.24
N SER A 195 25.38 11.95 2.46
CA SER A 195 26.19 10.77 2.76
C SER A 195 27.35 11.05 3.74
N ALA A 196 27.52 12.28 4.22
CA ALA A 196 28.60 12.64 5.14
C ALA A 196 28.56 11.84 6.44
N SER A 197 29.73 11.49 6.94
CA SER A 197 29.88 10.78 8.21
C SER A 197 29.50 11.66 9.42
N LEU A 198 29.18 11.05 10.55
CA LEU A 198 28.92 11.81 11.80
C LEU A 198 30.13 12.64 12.24
N GLN A 199 31.35 12.18 11.93
CA GLN A 199 32.58 12.91 12.23
C GLN A 199 32.70 14.17 11.39
N GLU A 200 32.38 14.08 10.09
CA GLU A 200 32.34 15.21 9.16
C GLU A 200 31.27 16.23 9.58
N ALA A 201 30.06 15.76 9.93
CA ALA A 201 29.01 16.61 10.46
C ALA A 201 29.42 17.34 11.75
N LYS A 202 30.14 16.66 12.64
CA LYS A 202 30.69 17.26 13.88
C LYS A 202 31.80 18.28 13.59
N ALA A 203 32.58 18.08 12.53
CA ALA A 203 33.59 19.04 12.09
C ALA A 203 32.93 20.30 11.50
N ALA A 204 31.95 20.12 10.62
CA ALA A 204 31.17 21.20 10.04
C ALA A 204 30.43 22.03 11.09
N TYR A 205 29.76 21.37 12.05
CA TYR A 205 29.12 22.02 13.20
C TYR A 205 30.11 22.92 13.95
N ARG A 206 31.29 22.41 14.31
CA ARG A 206 32.32 23.19 15.01
C ARG A 206 32.79 24.40 14.20
N SER A 207 32.97 24.23 12.90
CA SER A 207 33.36 25.31 11.99
C SER A 207 32.30 26.42 11.94
N LYS A 208 31.03 26.05 11.71
CA LYS A 208 29.89 26.98 11.63
C LYS A 208 29.60 27.65 12.98
N SER A 209 29.67 26.93 14.09
CA SER A 209 29.52 27.54 15.43
C SER A 209 30.62 28.56 15.71
N LEU A 210 31.87 28.30 15.32
CA LEU A 210 32.94 29.30 15.45
C LEU A 210 32.70 30.51 14.53
N GLN A 211 32.17 30.30 13.33
CA GLN A 211 31.85 31.37 12.39
C GLN A 211 30.77 32.31 12.93
N TRP A 212 29.76 31.79 13.63
CA TRP A 212 28.64 32.56 14.17
C TRP A 212 28.75 32.82 15.68
N HIS A 213 29.91 32.60 16.29
CA HIS A 213 30.09 32.83 17.72
C HIS A 213 30.08 34.34 18.06
N PRO A 214 29.40 34.77 19.14
CA PRO A 214 29.34 36.19 19.53
C PRO A 214 30.73 36.78 19.80
N ASP A 215 31.66 36.01 20.38
CA ASP A 215 33.03 36.47 20.64
C ASP A 215 33.81 36.84 19.37
N ARG A 216 33.55 36.15 18.25
CA ARG A 216 34.23 36.43 16.96
C ARG A 216 33.49 37.46 16.12
N ASN A 217 32.21 37.68 16.40
CA ASN A 217 31.34 38.62 15.68
C ASN A 217 30.70 39.62 16.66
N PRO A 218 31.51 40.49 17.28
CA PRO A 218 30.99 41.51 18.18
C PRO A 218 30.00 42.43 17.43
N GLY A 219 28.78 42.56 17.95
CA GLY A 219 27.73 43.41 17.37
C GLY A 219 26.67 42.68 16.52
N CYS A 220 26.83 41.37 16.30
CA CYS A 220 25.90 40.53 15.55
C CYS A 220 24.53 40.33 16.24
N GLY A 221 24.50 40.40 17.58
CA GLY A 221 23.27 40.32 18.38
C GLY A 221 22.40 39.11 18.00
N LYS A 222 21.13 39.38 17.70
CA LYS A 222 20.11 38.36 17.45
C LYS A 222 20.41 37.45 16.25
N GLU A 223 21.07 37.96 15.21
CA GLU A 223 21.34 37.17 13.99
C GLU A 223 22.26 35.97 14.28
N CYS A 224 23.26 36.16 15.16
CA CYS A 224 24.15 35.09 15.60
C CYS A 224 23.41 34.07 16.45
N ASP A 225 22.52 34.52 17.35
CA ASP A 225 21.72 33.63 18.19
C ASP A 225 20.79 32.76 17.35
N ASP A 226 20.09 33.37 16.38
CA ASP A 226 19.18 32.68 15.46
C ASP A 226 19.96 31.66 14.60
N LYS A 227 21.10 32.05 14.02
CA LYS A 227 21.94 31.15 13.21
C LYS A 227 22.56 30.02 14.03
N MET A 228 23.04 30.31 15.23
CA MET A 228 23.58 29.29 16.13
C MET A 228 22.49 28.27 16.50
N SER A 229 21.28 28.74 16.79
CA SER A 229 20.13 27.86 17.06
C SER A 229 19.83 26.94 15.87
N GLU A 230 19.79 27.48 14.65
CA GLU A 230 19.58 26.67 13.44
C GLU A 230 20.69 25.62 13.24
N ILE A 231 21.96 26.01 13.42
CA ILE A 231 23.13 25.12 13.27
C ILE A 231 23.08 23.98 14.30
N THR A 232 22.72 24.28 15.55
CA THR A 232 22.55 23.27 16.61
C THR A 232 21.43 22.29 16.28
N LYS A 233 20.26 22.80 15.87
CA LYS A 233 19.12 21.94 15.47
C LYS A 233 19.48 21.01 14.30
N ALA A 234 20.18 21.54 13.28
CA ALA A 234 20.62 20.75 12.14
C ALA A 234 21.57 19.62 12.56
N TYR A 235 22.58 19.93 13.39
CA TYR A 235 23.51 18.92 13.89
C TYR A 235 22.81 17.86 14.76
N ASP A 236 21.88 18.28 15.62
CA ASP A 236 21.14 17.36 16.49
C ASP A 236 20.29 16.37 15.69
N LEU A 237 19.65 16.81 14.59
CA LEU A 237 18.92 15.91 13.71
C LEU A 237 19.87 14.88 13.05
N ILE A 238 20.98 15.34 12.47
CA ILE A 238 21.93 14.45 11.79
C ILE A 238 22.52 13.45 12.77
N LYS A 239 22.87 13.91 13.97
CA LYS A 239 23.35 13.05 15.06
C LYS A 239 22.30 12.00 15.45
N LYS A 240 21.02 12.38 15.53
CA LYS A 240 19.92 11.44 15.79
C LYS A 240 19.76 10.41 14.67
N ARG A 241 19.79 10.83 13.41
CA ARG A 241 19.65 9.91 12.25
C ARG A 241 20.83 8.95 12.09
N ARG A 242 22.04 9.37 12.45
CA ARG A 242 23.26 8.55 12.38
C ARG A 242 23.54 7.78 13.67
N ALA A 243 22.71 7.93 14.71
CA ALA A 243 22.86 7.14 15.91
C ALA A 243 22.50 5.67 15.60
N PRO A 244 23.27 4.69 16.09
CA PRO A 244 22.88 3.29 15.96
C PRO A 244 21.52 3.08 16.61
N ALA A 245 20.72 2.18 16.03
CA ALA A 245 19.45 1.81 16.62
C ALA A 245 19.68 1.30 18.06
N PRO A 246 18.83 1.71 19.02
CA PRO A 246 18.95 1.22 20.39
C PRO A 246 18.75 -0.31 20.41
N PRO A 247 19.50 -1.04 21.25
CA PRO A 247 19.50 -2.51 21.24
C PRO A 247 18.14 -3.13 21.61
N ASP A 248 17.24 -2.35 22.22
CA ASP A 248 15.89 -2.71 22.63
C ASP A 248 14.79 -2.14 21.71
N ARG A 249 15.11 -1.77 20.46
CA ARG A 249 14.11 -1.23 19.51
C ARG A 249 12.93 -2.21 19.35
N THR A 250 11.75 -1.79 19.79
CA THR A 250 10.52 -2.57 19.66
C THR A 250 9.73 -2.18 18.40
N TRP A 251 8.74 -3.00 18.06
CA TRP A 251 7.81 -2.74 16.96
C TRP A 251 6.96 -1.48 17.21
N GLU A 252 6.63 -1.16 18.47
CA GLU A 252 5.92 0.08 18.82
C GLU A 252 6.74 1.32 18.47
N GLY A 253 8.05 1.32 18.74
CA GLY A 253 8.94 2.42 18.38
C GLY A 253 8.98 2.65 16.87
N TRP A 254 9.03 1.57 16.08
CA TRP A 254 8.96 1.66 14.62
C TRP A 254 7.63 2.25 14.13
N PHE A 255 6.49 1.87 14.70
CA PHE A 255 5.20 2.46 14.34
C PHE A 255 5.12 3.95 14.72
N GLN A 256 5.72 4.35 15.83
CA GLN A 256 5.80 5.75 16.23
C GLN A 256 6.62 6.58 15.24
N ASP A 257 7.78 6.07 14.82
CA ASP A 257 8.61 6.70 13.79
C ASP A 257 7.80 6.88 12.48
N LEU A 258 7.14 5.83 12.01
CA LEU A 258 6.30 5.86 10.80
C LEU A 258 5.14 6.87 10.91
N ALA A 259 4.45 6.87 12.06
CA ALA A 259 3.36 7.81 12.30
C ALA A 259 3.86 9.26 12.32
N GLN A 260 5.06 9.49 12.85
CA GLN A 260 5.68 10.81 12.88
C GLN A 260 6.10 11.27 11.48
N ASP A 261 6.65 10.39 10.64
CA ASP A 261 6.95 10.70 9.24
C ASP A 261 5.68 11.11 8.47
N TRP A 262 4.59 10.35 8.64
CA TRP A 262 3.29 10.70 8.04
C TRP A 262 2.74 12.03 8.53
N LYS A 263 2.89 12.32 9.83
CA LYS A 263 2.49 13.61 10.40
C LYS A 263 3.21 14.77 9.70
N HIS A 264 4.53 14.68 9.51
CA HIS A 264 5.30 15.70 8.81
C HIS A 264 4.86 15.88 7.35
N ILE A 265 4.54 14.79 6.65
CA ILE A 265 4.04 14.84 5.27
C ILE A 265 2.68 15.57 5.22
N PHE A 266 1.75 15.24 6.12
CA PHE A 266 0.45 15.89 6.16
C PHE A 266 0.54 17.38 6.53
N GLU A 267 1.46 17.76 7.42
CA GLU A 267 1.71 19.16 7.77
C GLU A 267 2.12 19.97 6.53
N VAL A 268 3.04 19.44 5.70
CA VAL A 268 3.49 20.09 4.46
C VAL A 268 2.36 20.21 3.45
N LEU A 269 1.65 19.10 3.20
CA LEU A 269 0.53 19.07 2.26
C LEU A 269 -0.60 20.01 2.70
N GLY A 270 -0.77 20.22 4.01
CA GLY A 270 -1.72 21.18 4.56
C GLY A 270 -1.31 22.64 4.33
N GLN A 271 -0.03 22.97 4.54
CA GLN A 271 0.49 24.33 4.32
C GLN A 271 0.45 24.74 2.83
N ASP A 272 0.77 23.81 1.93
CA ASP A 272 0.72 24.05 0.48
C ASP A 272 -0.70 24.34 -0.02
N LYS A 273 -1.71 23.75 0.62
CA LYS A 273 -3.12 24.06 0.32
C LYS A 273 -3.48 25.47 0.78
N ALA A 274 -3.12 25.85 2.01
CA ALA A 274 -3.39 27.18 2.55
C ALA A 274 -2.77 28.29 1.69
N LYS A 275 -1.52 28.08 1.22
CA LYS A 275 -0.81 29.05 0.37
C LYS A 275 -1.39 29.20 -1.05
N LYS A 276 -2.18 28.22 -1.52
CA LYS A 276 -2.86 28.29 -2.83
C LYS A 276 -4.22 28.97 -2.75
N GLU A 277 -4.76 29.14 -1.54
CA GLU A 277 -6.07 29.75 -1.29
C GLU A 277 -5.96 31.25 -0.93
N GLU A 278 -4.74 31.76 -0.69
CA GLU A 278 -4.39 33.19 -0.62
C GLU A 278 -3.99 33.76 -2.00
#